data_AF-A0A926GQ75-F1
#
_entry.id   AF-A0A926GQ75-F1
#
_cell.length_a   1.000
_cell.length_b   1.000
_cell.length_c   1.000
_cell.angle_alpha   90.00
_cell.angle_beta   90.00
_cell.angle_gamma   90.00
#
_symmetry.space_group_name_H-M   'P 1'
#
loop_
_entity.id
_entity.type
_entity.pdbx_description
1 polymer ?
#
loop_
_entity_poly.entity_id
_entity_poly.type
_entity_poly.pdbx_seq_one_letter_code
_entity_poly.pdbx_strand_id
1 'polypeptide(L)'
;MRNAPAVGSAILGGGAGAVVGIVAAFLCASALSGNNTLAAGFILVFAAPLGLLLGTGAGIWGGLAALRFFQSGTPQEPERRKGAVAWAIALGVPALIAAMGWGIFLLEQPPSDRKLLANFRRHKSTFDDLTRMVRTDKGLTRVDENWTAPSEPEKINVSGVRIREYRRLLTSGNAKRGFSADERGTAIRFHCWVAGSAISSTVLKGYFYSETPPKPLFQNLDDCGRWGCSADKWDAGYKGEAYRPIGGNWYLFYKRVSG
;
A
#
# COMPACT_ATOMS: atom_id res chain seq x y z
N MET A 1 1.85 8.25 -48.52
CA MET A 1 2.38 8.98 -47.35
C MET A 1 1.28 9.77 -46.60
N ARG A 2 0.22 9.13 -46.05
CA ARG A 2 -0.95 9.84 -45.46
C ARG A 2 -1.05 9.84 -43.92
N ASN A 3 -0.03 9.40 -43.18
CA ASN A 3 -0.14 9.22 -41.71
C ASN A 3 0.49 10.34 -40.86
N ALA A 4 1.14 11.35 -41.46
CA ALA A 4 1.84 12.40 -40.72
C ALA A 4 0.98 13.20 -39.70
N PRO A 5 -0.29 13.59 -39.97
CA PRO A 5 -1.06 14.41 -39.03
C PRO A 5 -1.48 13.65 -37.77
N ALA A 6 -1.65 12.33 -37.83
CA ALA A 6 -2.05 11.53 -36.67
C ALA A 6 -0.92 11.42 -35.62
N VAL A 7 0.34 11.35 -36.08
CA VAL A 7 1.52 11.26 -35.19
C VAL A 7 1.71 12.57 -34.44
N GLY A 8 1.56 13.72 -35.11
CA GLY A 8 1.70 15.05 -34.48
C GLY A 8 0.68 15.28 -33.37
N SER A 9 -0.59 14.95 -33.59
CA SER A 9 -1.65 15.11 -32.57
C SER A 9 -1.52 14.14 -31.40
N ALA A 10 -1.01 12.93 -31.63
CA ALA A 10 -0.73 12.00 -30.55
C ALA A 10 0.41 12.48 -29.64
N ILE A 11 1.49 13.04 -30.21
CA ILE A 11 2.63 13.57 -29.45
C ILE A 11 2.20 14.80 -28.63
N LEU A 12 1.49 15.75 -29.25
CA LEU A 12 0.99 16.94 -28.55
C LEU A 12 -0.03 16.59 -27.46
N GLY A 13 -0.95 15.67 -27.76
CA GLY A 13 -1.92 15.16 -26.79
C GLY A 13 -1.24 14.46 -25.61
N GLY A 14 -0.26 13.60 -25.88
CA GLY A 14 0.52 12.91 -24.86
C GLY A 14 1.27 13.88 -23.94
N GLY A 15 1.92 14.89 -24.51
CA GLY A 15 2.64 15.91 -23.74
C GLY A 15 1.73 16.75 -22.84
N ALA A 16 0.58 17.21 -23.35
CA ALA A 16 -0.39 17.96 -22.56
C ALA A 16 -1.01 17.09 -21.45
N GLY A 17 -1.35 15.84 -21.77
CA GLY A 17 -1.86 14.86 -20.83
C GLY A 17 -0.88 14.54 -19.70
N ALA A 18 0.41 14.38 -20.01
CA ALA A 18 1.48 14.19 -19.05
C ALA A 18 1.54 15.32 -18.01
N VAL A 19 1.50 16.58 -18.47
CA VAL A 19 1.52 17.76 -17.59
C VAL A 19 0.31 17.78 -16.67
N VAL A 20 -0.89 17.54 -17.21
CA VAL A 20 -2.13 17.48 -16.42
C VAL A 20 -2.07 16.37 -15.37
N GLY A 21 -1.55 15.21 -15.74
CA GLY A 21 -1.37 14.08 -14.84
C GLY A 21 -0.42 14.38 -13.68
N ILE A 22 0.70 15.07 -13.95
CA ILE A 22 1.64 15.51 -12.92
C ILE A 22 0.97 16.54 -12.00
N VAL A 23 0.29 17.55 -12.55
CA VAL A 23 -0.42 18.57 -11.74
C VAL A 23 -1.48 17.93 -10.86
N ALA A 24 -2.25 16.97 -11.38
CA ALA A 24 -3.22 16.20 -10.59
C ALA A 24 -2.53 15.42 -9.45
N ALA A 25 -1.35 14.83 -9.69
CA ALA A 25 -0.56 14.18 -8.66
C ALA A 25 -0.12 15.16 -7.54
N PHE A 26 0.30 16.38 -7.89
CA PHE A 26 0.63 17.43 -6.92
C PHE A 26 -0.58 17.88 -6.10
N LEU A 27 -1.74 18.04 -6.73
CA LEU A 27 -2.99 18.40 -6.03
C LEU A 27 -3.44 17.28 -5.09
N CYS A 28 -3.39 16.02 -5.53
CA CYS A 28 -3.68 14.86 -4.69
C CYS A 28 -2.73 14.79 -3.48
N ALA A 29 -1.42 14.96 -3.71
CA ALA A 29 -0.44 14.96 -2.64
C ALA A 29 -0.68 16.09 -1.63
N SER A 30 -1.04 17.28 -2.10
CA SER A 30 -1.34 18.43 -1.24
C SER A 30 -2.60 18.20 -0.40
N ALA A 31 -3.67 17.68 -1.03
CA ALA A 31 -4.94 17.43 -0.34
C ALA A 31 -4.84 16.28 0.67
N LEU A 32 -4.13 15.21 0.34
CA LEU A 32 -4.03 14.01 1.17
C LEU A 32 -2.96 14.12 2.26
N SER A 33 -1.99 15.03 2.12
CA SER A 33 -0.90 15.17 3.09
C SER A 33 -1.27 15.95 4.35
N GLY A 34 -2.40 16.66 4.37
CA GLY A 34 -2.83 17.42 5.55
C GLY A 34 -1.79 18.42 6.05
N ASN A 35 -1.14 19.16 5.14
CA ASN A 35 0.00 20.08 5.38
C ASN A 35 1.31 19.42 5.81
N ASN A 36 1.43 18.08 5.79
CA ASN A 36 2.69 17.42 6.06
C ASN A 36 3.57 17.32 4.79
N THR A 37 4.65 18.10 4.74
CA THR A 37 5.56 18.18 3.58
C THR A 37 6.23 16.85 3.25
N LEU A 38 6.50 15.99 4.24
CA LEU A 38 7.02 14.64 4.02
C LEU A 38 5.96 13.71 3.40
N ALA A 39 4.68 13.86 3.74
CA ALA A 39 3.58 13.09 3.13
C ALA A 39 3.38 13.52 1.70
N ALA A 40 3.39 14.83 1.46
CA ALA A 40 3.29 15.37 0.11
C ALA A 40 4.41 14.81 -0.77
N GLY A 41 5.66 14.80 -0.27
CA GLY A 41 6.80 14.21 -0.97
C GLY A 41 6.63 12.72 -1.25
N PHE A 42 6.19 11.93 -0.26
CA PHE A 42 6.00 10.49 -0.44
C PHE A 42 4.87 10.17 -1.43
N ILE A 43 3.73 10.86 -1.32
CA ILE A 43 2.60 10.68 -2.24
C ILE A 43 3.01 11.07 -3.65
N LEU A 44 3.79 12.14 -3.83
CA LEU A 44 4.29 12.56 -5.13
C LEU A 44 5.16 11.52 -5.84
N VAL A 45 6.00 10.79 -5.10
CA VAL A 45 6.87 9.75 -5.69
C VAL A 45 6.04 8.66 -6.39
N PHE A 46 4.86 8.33 -5.87
CA PHE A 46 3.98 7.31 -6.45
C PHE A 46 2.92 7.90 -7.39
N ALA A 47 2.35 9.06 -7.04
CA ALA A 47 1.29 9.69 -7.80
C ALA A 47 1.80 10.31 -9.10
N ALA A 48 3.03 10.86 -9.14
CA ALA A 48 3.54 11.53 -10.34
C ALA A 48 3.81 10.58 -11.52
N PRO A 49 4.46 9.40 -11.35
CA PRO A 49 4.61 8.45 -12.45
C PRO A 49 3.26 7.89 -12.94
N LEU A 50 2.35 7.60 -12.02
CA LEU A 50 1.01 7.10 -12.37
C LEU A 50 0.19 8.17 -13.09
N GLY A 51 0.22 9.41 -12.59
CA GLY A 51 -0.38 10.58 -13.20
C GLY A 51 0.19 10.83 -14.59
N LEU A 52 1.51 10.75 -14.77
CA LEU A 52 2.16 10.85 -16.07
C LEU A 52 1.63 9.81 -17.07
N LEU A 53 1.60 8.53 -16.68
CA LEU A 53 1.16 7.43 -17.56
C LEU A 53 -0.32 7.57 -17.94
N LEU A 54 -1.18 7.77 -16.94
CA LEU A 54 -2.62 7.91 -17.17
C LEU A 54 -2.95 9.19 -17.94
N GLY A 55 -2.28 10.29 -17.59
CA GLY A 55 -2.39 11.57 -18.26
C GLY A 55 -1.96 11.48 -19.72
N THR A 56 -0.81 10.87 -20.01
CA THR A 56 -0.33 10.66 -21.39
C THR A 56 -1.32 9.82 -22.20
N GLY A 57 -1.81 8.71 -21.64
CA GLY A 57 -2.79 7.85 -22.30
C GLY A 57 -4.10 8.58 -22.62
N ALA A 58 -4.64 9.30 -21.63
CA ALA A 58 -5.84 10.13 -21.80
C ALA A 58 -5.62 11.26 -22.81
N GLY A 59 -4.44 11.87 -22.80
CA GLY A 59 -4.05 12.94 -23.72
C GLY A 59 -3.92 12.47 -25.16
N ILE A 60 -3.31 11.30 -25.41
CA ILE A 60 -3.26 10.67 -26.73
C ILE A 60 -4.68 10.37 -27.22
N TRP A 61 -5.50 9.74 -26.39
CA TRP A 61 -6.89 9.41 -26.75
C TRP A 61 -7.70 10.67 -27.06
N GLY A 62 -7.59 11.70 -26.21
CA GLY A 62 -8.24 13.00 -26.41
C GLY A 62 -7.75 13.72 -27.67
N GLY A 63 -6.45 13.69 -27.95
CA GLY A 63 -5.87 14.26 -29.17
C GLY A 63 -6.38 13.57 -30.44
N LEU A 64 -6.50 12.24 -30.42
CA LEU A 64 -7.07 11.46 -31.52
C LEU A 64 -8.58 11.69 -31.67
N ALA A 65 -9.32 11.77 -30.56
CA ALA A 65 -10.76 12.07 -30.57
C ALA A 65 -11.02 13.48 -31.12
N ALA A 66 -10.22 14.47 -30.72
CA ALA A 66 -10.26 15.82 -31.27
C ALA A 66 -9.95 15.82 -32.77
N LEU A 67 -8.90 15.12 -33.20
CA LEU A 67 -8.55 15.01 -34.63
C LEU A 67 -9.73 14.42 -35.44
N ARG A 68 -10.35 13.34 -34.94
CA ARG A 68 -11.54 12.73 -35.57
C ARG A 68 -12.72 13.70 -35.62
N PHE A 69 -12.94 14.46 -34.56
CA PHE A 69 -13.99 15.49 -34.49
C PHE A 69 -13.74 16.65 -35.49
N PHE A 70 -12.48 17.09 -35.64
CA PHE A 70 -12.11 18.11 -36.62
C PHE A 70 -12.21 17.60 -38.07
N GLN A 71 -11.96 16.30 -38.30
CA GLN A 71 -12.09 15.67 -39.60
C GLN A 71 -13.56 15.41 -39.99
N SER A 72 -14.46 15.28 -39.01
CA SER A 72 -15.88 14.96 -39.24
C SER A 72 -16.82 16.17 -39.33
N GLY A 73 -16.36 17.39 -39.00
CA GLY A 73 -17.23 18.56 -38.80
C GLY A 73 -17.03 19.72 -39.80
N THR A 74 -18.13 20.08 -40.47
CA THR A 74 -18.38 21.27 -41.30
C THR A 74 -17.99 22.60 -40.60
N PRO A 75 -17.72 23.70 -41.34
CA PRO A 75 -17.10 24.95 -40.83
C PRO A 75 -17.90 25.77 -39.79
N GLN A 76 -18.91 25.20 -39.13
CA GLN A 76 -19.71 25.93 -38.14
C GLN A 76 -19.09 25.95 -36.74
N GLU A 77 -18.86 27.20 -36.32
CA GLU A 77 -18.69 27.80 -34.99
C GLU A 77 -17.49 27.44 -34.11
N PRO A 78 -16.48 28.33 -34.00
CA PRO A 78 -15.38 28.21 -33.04
C PRO A 78 -15.83 28.27 -31.57
N GLU A 79 -17.02 28.79 -31.26
CA GLU A 79 -17.56 28.85 -29.90
C GLU A 79 -17.93 27.47 -29.35
N ARG A 80 -18.58 26.62 -30.17
CA ARG A 80 -18.90 25.23 -29.80
C ARG A 80 -17.63 24.41 -29.50
N ARG A 81 -16.54 24.70 -30.21
CA ARG A 81 -15.23 24.03 -30.01
C ARG A 81 -14.58 24.40 -28.69
N LYS A 82 -14.65 25.67 -28.27
CA LYS A 82 -14.17 26.11 -26.94
C LYS A 82 -14.97 25.46 -25.82
N GLY A 83 -16.29 25.36 -25.97
CA GLY A 83 -17.17 24.68 -25.02
C GLY A 83 -16.80 23.20 -24.85
N ALA A 84 -16.62 22.46 -25.95
CA ALA A 84 -16.26 21.05 -25.90
C ALA A 84 -14.91 20.77 -25.21
N VAL A 85 -13.90 21.61 -25.45
CA VAL A 85 -12.58 21.50 -24.79
C VAL A 85 -12.70 21.83 -23.29
N ALA A 86 -13.43 22.88 -22.93
CA ALA A 86 -13.66 23.24 -21.53
C ALA A 86 -14.36 22.11 -20.77
N TRP A 87 -15.38 21.49 -21.36
CA TRP A 87 -16.07 20.34 -20.77
C TRP A 87 -15.19 19.10 -20.65
N ALA A 88 -14.35 18.81 -21.65
CA ALA A 88 -13.41 17.70 -21.59
C ALA A 88 -12.40 17.85 -20.44
N ILE A 89 -11.89 19.06 -20.20
CA ILE A 89 -10.99 19.35 -19.07
C ILE A 89 -11.77 19.26 -17.74
N ALA A 90 -12.94 19.91 -17.66
CA ALA A 90 -13.75 19.97 -16.45
C ALA A 90 -14.20 18.58 -15.95
N LEU A 91 -14.41 17.62 -16.85
CA LEU A 91 -14.81 16.26 -16.48
C LEU A 91 -13.64 15.26 -16.45
N GLY A 92 -12.64 15.43 -17.31
CA GLY A 92 -11.52 14.51 -17.43
C GLY A 92 -10.58 14.52 -16.22
N VAL A 93 -10.26 15.72 -15.70
CA VAL A 93 -9.33 15.84 -14.56
C VAL A 93 -9.93 15.25 -13.27
N PRO A 94 -11.18 15.55 -12.88
CA PRO A 94 -11.78 14.93 -11.70
C PRO A 94 -11.93 13.41 -11.83
N ALA A 95 -12.26 12.90 -13.01
CA ALA A 95 -12.35 11.45 -13.24
C ALA A 95 -11.00 10.75 -13.06
N LEU A 96 -9.92 11.36 -13.54
CA LEU A 96 -8.56 10.85 -13.34
C LEU A 96 -8.17 10.84 -11.86
N ILE A 97 -8.43 11.95 -11.14
CA ILE A 97 -8.18 12.05 -9.69
C ILE A 97 -8.98 10.99 -8.93
N ALA A 98 -10.26 10.81 -9.26
CA ALA A 98 -11.12 9.80 -8.64
C ALA A 98 -10.59 8.38 -8.90
N ALA A 99 -10.16 8.08 -10.13
CA ALA A 99 -9.58 6.78 -10.48
C ALA A 99 -8.26 6.51 -9.74
N MET A 100 -7.40 7.52 -9.60
CA MET A 100 -6.15 7.40 -8.83
C MET A 100 -6.43 7.19 -7.34
N GLY A 101 -7.32 7.99 -6.75
CA GLY A 101 -7.74 7.84 -5.35
C GLY A 101 -8.36 6.47 -5.08
N TRP A 102 -9.20 5.98 -5.99
CA TRP A 102 -9.78 4.64 -5.93
C TRP A 102 -8.71 3.52 -6.01
N GLY A 103 -7.73 3.66 -6.91
CA GLY A 103 -6.64 2.70 -7.05
C GLY A 103 -5.77 2.60 -5.80
N ILE A 104 -5.41 3.74 -5.20
CA ILE A 104 -4.66 3.79 -3.93
C ILE A 104 -5.48 3.12 -2.82
N PHE A 105 -6.78 3.48 -2.71
CA PHE A 105 -7.67 2.90 -1.72
C PHE A 105 -7.78 1.36 -1.82
N LEU A 106 -7.76 0.80 -3.03
CA LEU A 106 -7.80 -0.66 -3.22
C LEU A 106 -6.48 -1.35 -2.85
N LEU A 107 -5.34 -0.71 -3.11
CA LEU A 107 -4.02 -1.27 -2.79
C LEU A 107 -3.71 -1.25 -1.29
N GLU A 108 -4.30 -0.29 -0.57
CA GLU A 108 -4.12 -0.12 0.88
C GLU A 108 -5.14 -0.89 1.73
N GLN A 109 -5.91 -1.82 1.15
CA GLN A 109 -6.74 -2.68 1.98
C GLN A 109 -5.93 -3.83 2.59
N PRO A 110 -6.08 -4.08 3.90
CA PRO A 110 -5.45 -5.23 4.54
C PRO A 110 -5.99 -6.53 3.92
N PRO A 111 -5.17 -7.60 3.84
CA PRO A 111 -5.64 -8.90 3.39
C PRO A 111 -6.77 -9.41 4.30
N SER A 112 -7.76 -10.07 3.69
CA SER A 112 -8.83 -10.70 4.47
C SER A 112 -8.31 -11.83 5.36
N ASP A 113 -9.00 -12.08 6.46
CA ASP A 113 -8.70 -13.18 7.37
C ASP A 113 -8.71 -14.51 6.63
N ARG A 114 -9.66 -14.71 5.70
CA ARG A 114 -9.71 -15.90 4.85
C ARG A 114 -8.42 -16.09 4.04
N LYS A 115 -7.88 -15.00 3.46
CA LYS A 115 -6.63 -15.04 2.69
C LYS A 115 -5.43 -15.33 3.58
N LEU A 116 -5.36 -14.71 4.77
CA LEU A 116 -4.30 -14.97 5.75
C LEU A 116 -4.36 -16.41 6.29
N LEU A 117 -5.54 -16.91 6.62
CA LEU A 117 -5.72 -18.29 7.07
C LEU A 117 -5.29 -19.31 6.01
N ALA A 118 -5.65 -19.08 4.74
CA ALA A 118 -5.21 -19.94 3.64
C ALA A 118 -3.67 -19.90 3.47
N ASN A 119 -3.06 -18.72 3.57
CA ASN A 119 -1.61 -18.55 3.51
C ASN A 119 -0.91 -19.25 4.70
N PHE A 120 -1.42 -19.08 5.92
CA PHE A 120 -0.90 -19.72 7.12
C PHE A 120 -0.92 -21.24 7.02
N ARG A 121 -2.05 -21.83 6.59
CA ARG A 121 -2.16 -23.29 6.42
C ARG A 121 -1.16 -23.82 5.40
N ARG A 122 -0.98 -23.09 4.29
CA ARG A 122 -0.02 -23.46 3.24
C ARG A 122 1.44 -23.41 3.71
N HIS A 123 1.77 -22.46 4.59
CA HIS A 123 3.14 -22.17 5.00
C HIS A 123 3.39 -22.41 6.50
N LYS A 124 2.57 -23.25 7.16
CA LYS A 124 2.62 -23.43 8.62
C LYS A 124 3.99 -23.92 9.08
N SER A 125 4.58 -24.89 8.39
CA SER A 125 5.91 -25.42 8.72
C SER A 125 6.98 -24.33 8.68
N THR A 126 6.94 -23.43 7.69
CA THR A 126 7.84 -22.27 7.59
C THR A 126 7.71 -21.34 8.79
N PHE A 127 6.48 -21.06 9.26
CA PHE A 127 6.25 -20.23 10.44
C PHE A 127 6.68 -20.92 11.74
N ASP A 128 6.51 -22.23 11.84
CA ASP A 128 7.01 -23.02 12.97
C ASP A 128 8.55 -23.02 13.01
N ASP A 129 9.21 -23.15 11.85
CA ASP A 129 10.67 -23.03 11.72
C ASP A 129 11.16 -21.65 12.14
N LEU A 130 10.55 -20.59 11.61
CA LEU A 130 10.86 -19.20 12.00
C LEU A 130 10.70 -18.99 13.50
N THR A 131 9.61 -19.48 14.10
CA THR A 131 9.38 -19.38 15.55
C THR A 131 10.45 -20.09 16.35
N ARG A 132 10.85 -21.30 15.92
CA ARG A 132 11.95 -22.04 16.54
C ARG A 132 13.25 -21.25 16.48
N MET A 133 13.57 -20.69 15.31
CA MET A 133 14.76 -19.89 15.11
C MET A 133 14.79 -18.67 16.04
N VAL A 134 13.70 -17.91 16.11
CA VAL A 134 13.61 -16.70 16.94
C VAL A 134 13.82 -17.03 18.42
N ARG A 135 13.28 -18.17 18.89
CA ARG A 135 13.45 -18.62 20.27
C ARG A 135 14.88 -19.08 20.59
N THR A 136 15.59 -19.63 19.61
CA THR A 136 17.01 -19.95 19.72
C THR A 136 17.87 -18.69 19.75
N ASP A 137 17.56 -17.73 18.88
CA ASP A 137 18.36 -16.53 18.62
C ASP A 137 17.95 -15.38 19.56
N LYS A 138 18.09 -15.59 20.87
CA LYS A 138 17.65 -14.64 21.92
C LYS A 138 18.23 -13.24 21.72
N GLY A 139 17.42 -12.23 22.00
CA GLY A 139 17.78 -10.82 21.79
C GLY A 139 17.60 -10.31 20.36
N LEU A 140 17.33 -11.19 19.38
CA LEU A 140 16.96 -10.78 18.02
C LEU A 140 15.49 -10.32 17.99
N THR A 141 15.27 -9.04 18.19
CA THR A 141 13.92 -8.47 18.35
C THR A 141 13.25 -8.09 17.04
N ARG A 142 14.02 -7.98 15.94
CA ARG A 142 13.45 -7.68 14.62
C ARG A 142 14.33 -8.16 13.48
N VAL A 143 13.71 -8.71 12.44
CA VAL A 143 14.31 -8.84 11.10
C VAL A 143 13.29 -8.32 10.09
N ASP A 144 13.68 -7.36 9.27
CA ASP A 144 12.92 -6.81 8.15
C ASP A 144 13.67 -7.09 6.84
N GLU A 145 13.12 -6.63 5.71
CA GLU A 145 13.68 -6.85 4.37
C GLU A 145 15.11 -6.32 4.25
N ASN A 146 15.36 -5.11 4.78
CA ASN A 146 16.64 -4.40 4.63
C ASN A 146 17.29 -3.99 5.95
N TRP A 147 16.73 -4.33 7.11
CA TRP A 147 17.30 -4.00 8.42
C TRP A 147 16.97 -5.07 9.48
N THR A 148 17.67 -5.01 10.61
CA THR A 148 17.57 -5.96 11.74
C THR A 148 17.75 -5.19 13.05
N ALA A 149 17.14 -5.66 14.14
CA ALA A 149 17.41 -5.18 15.50
C ALA A 149 17.87 -6.34 16.39
N PRO A 150 19.04 -6.23 17.05
CA PRO A 150 19.99 -5.11 16.96
C PRO A 150 20.62 -4.97 15.55
N SER A 151 21.17 -3.79 15.25
CA SER A 151 21.83 -3.52 13.95
C SER A 151 23.10 -4.34 13.74
N GLU A 152 23.72 -4.80 14.83
CA GLU A 152 24.89 -5.68 14.87
C GLU A 152 24.51 -7.02 15.52
N PRO A 153 23.83 -7.92 14.78
CA PRO A 153 23.34 -9.20 15.30
C PRO A 153 24.47 -10.12 15.79
N GLU A 154 25.71 -9.92 15.35
CA GLU A 154 26.87 -10.68 15.80
C GLU A 154 27.14 -10.51 17.30
N LYS A 155 26.78 -9.35 17.88
CA LYS A 155 26.90 -9.09 19.33
C LYS A 155 26.01 -10.00 20.19
N ILE A 156 24.97 -10.59 19.59
CA ILE A 156 24.10 -11.57 20.21
C ILE A 156 24.30 -12.97 19.63
N ASN A 157 25.47 -13.23 19.03
CA ASN A 157 25.84 -14.50 18.39
C ASN A 157 24.95 -14.92 17.20
N VAL A 158 24.32 -13.97 16.52
CA VAL A 158 23.53 -14.23 15.31
C VAL A 158 24.32 -13.80 14.09
N SER A 159 24.69 -14.76 13.23
CA SER A 159 25.51 -14.47 12.05
C SER A 159 24.72 -13.83 10.89
N GLY A 160 25.42 -13.13 10.00
CA GLY A 160 24.81 -12.63 8.76
C GLY A 160 24.21 -13.73 7.86
N VAL A 161 24.75 -14.96 7.89
CA VAL A 161 24.15 -16.12 7.19
C VAL A 161 22.77 -16.42 7.78
N ARG A 162 22.64 -16.42 9.11
CA ARG A 162 21.39 -16.65 9.82
C ARG A 162 20.34 -15.57 9.48
N ILE A 163 20.73 -14.31 9.38
CA ILE A 163 19.84 -13.22 8.95
C ILE A 163 19.33 -13.40 7.52
N ARG A 164 20.20 -13.84 6.58
CA ARG A 164 19.76 -14.14 5.21
C ARG A 164 18.75 -15.28 5.18
N GLU A 165 18.93 -16.29 6.02
CA GLU A 165 17.99 -17.40 6.13
C GLU A 165 16.63 -16.96 6.65
N TYR A 166 16.58 -16.07 7.67
CA TYR A 166 15.33 -15.45 8.10
C TYR A 166 14.61 -14.77 6.93
N ARG A 167 15.30 -13.91 6.17
CA ARG A 167 14.70 -13.19 5.03
C ARG A 167 14.20 -14.13 3.93
N ARG A 168 14.93 -15.22 3.67
CA ARG A 168 14.51 -16.28 2.72
C ARG A 168 13.22 -16.96 3.18
N LEU A 169 13.13 -17.36 4.44
CA LEU A 169 11.94 -18.01 5.01
C LEU A 169 10.75 -17.05 5.11
N LEU A 170 10.97 -15.81 5.53
CA LEU A 170 9.95 -14.76 5.54
C LEU A 170 9.37 -14.50 4.15
N THR A 171 10.22 -14.45 3.12
CA THR A 171 9.78 -14.32 1.72
C THR A 171 8.97 -15.54 1.29
N SER A 172 9.44 -16.75 1.64
CA SER A 172 8.76 -18.01 1.30
C SER A 172 7.39 -18.16 1.98
N GLY A 173 7.25 -17.69 3.21
CA GLY A 173 5.99 -17.67 3.98
C GLY A 173 5.07 -16.48 3.64
N ASN A 174 5.47 -15.61 2.70
CA ASN A 174 4.74 -14.40 2.34
C ASN A 174 4.54 -13.42 3.52
N ALA A 175 5.58 -13.27 4.34
CA ALA A 175 5.70 -12.31 5.44
C ALA A 175 6.87 -11.34 5.18
N LYS A 176 6.86 -10.69 4.01
CA LYS A 176 8.00 -9.91 3.49
C LYS A 176 8.38 -8.70 4.36
N ARG A 177 7.45 -8.20 5.18
CA ARG A 177 7.70 -7.07 6.11
C ARG A 177 8.31 -7.53 7.45
N GLY A 178 8.82 -8.76 7.47
CA GLY A 178 9.64 -9.24 8.55
C GLY A 178 8.88 -9.76 9.76
N PHE A 179 9.58 -9.79 10.89
CA PHE A 179 8.98 -10.05 12.19
C PHE A 179 9.45 -9.06 13.25
N SER A 180 8.69 -8.98 14.34
CA SER A 180 9.13 -8.41 15.61
C SER A 180 8.89 -9.40 16.73
N ALA A 181 9.79 -9.46 17.71
CA ALA A 181 9.72 -10.37 18.83
C ALA A 181 10.12 -9.66 20.14
N ASP A 182 9.63 -10.16 21.26
CA ASP A 182 10.25 -9.88 22.55
C ASP A 182 11.63 -10.54 22.65
N GLU A 183 12.46 -10.12 23.61
CA GLU A 183 13.83 -10.61 23.77
C GLU A 183 13.93 -12.13 23.97
N ARG A 184 12.85 -12.74 24.48
CA ARG A 184 12.76 -14.18 24.77
C ARG A 184 12.15 -15.00 23.64
N GLY A 185 11.58 -14.36 22.61
CA GLY A 185 10.86 -15.05 21.53
C GLY A 185 9.56 -15.72 21.98
N THR A 186 8.94 -15.28 23.08
CA THR A 186 7.66 -15.79 23.58
C THR A 186 6.46 -15.11 22.94
N ALA A 187 6.67 -13.95 22.31
CA ALA A 187 5.66 -13.19 21.58
C ALA A 187 6.25 -12.68 20.26
N ILE A 188 5.83 -13.25 19.13
CA ILE A 188 6.41 -12.99 17.81
C ILE A 188 5.31 -12.54 16.85
N ARG A 189 5.46 -11.36 16.24
CA ARG A 189 4.58 -10.85 15.17
C ARG A 189 5.27 -11.01 13.82
N PHE A 190 4.66 -11.74 12.90
CA PHE A 190 5.06 -11.82 11.50
C PHE A 190 4.22 -10.84 10.67
N HIS A 191 4.86 -9.86 10.04
CA HIS A 191 4.18 -8.79 9.33
C HIS A 191 3.95 -9.19 7.86
N CYS A 192 2.71 -9.55 7.52
CA CYS A 192 2.33 -9.89 6.14
C CYS A 192 1.94 -8.66 5.33
N TRP A 193 1.34 -7.68 5.98
CA TRP A 193 0.86 -6.46 5.36
C TRP A 193 1.07 -5.28 6.30
N VAL A 194 1.52 -4.17 5.74
CA VAL A 194 1.75 -2.90 6.44
C VAL A 194 1.31 -1.80 5.49
N ALA A 195 0.49 -0.86 5.96
CA ALA A 195 0.22 0.41 5.27
C ALA A 195 0.32 1.57 6.26
N GLY A 196 0.58 2.75 5.73
CA GLY A 196 0.91 3.94 6.50
C GLY A 196 2.34 4.39 6.25
N SER A 197 2.73 5.47 6.93
CA SER A 197 4.01 6.15 6.72
C SER A 197 4.54 6.71 8.05
N ALA A 198 5.75 7.27 8.04
CA ALA A 198 6.40 7.85 9.22
C ALA A 198 5.65 9.05 9.86
N ILE A 199 4.56 9.48 9.25
CA ILE A 199 3.84 10.73 9.51
C ILE A 199 2.33 10.52 9.53
N SER A 200 1.88 9.27 9.36
CA SER A 200 0.49 8.87 9.44
C SER A 200 0.37 7.64 10.32
N SER A 201 -0.85 7.29 10.73
CA SER A 201 -1.03 6.05 11.48
C SER A 201 -0.60 4.85 10.65
N THR A 202 0.27 4.00 11.20
CA THR A 202 0.69 2.75 10.56
C THR A 202 -0.24 1.63 10.97
N VAL A 203 -0.81 0.92 10.00
CA VAL A 203 -1.63 -0.27 10.19
C VAL A 203 -0.83 -1.50 9.78
N LEU A 204 -0.84 -2.52 10.62
CA LEU A 204 -0.18 -3.81 10.40
C LEU A 204 -1.21 -4.93 10.51
N LYS A 205 -1.10 -5.93 9.63
CA LYS A 205 -1.87 -7.17 9.72
C LYS A 205 -0.97 -8.37 9.42
N GLY A 206 -1.12 -9.45 10.18
CA GLY A 206 -0.30 -10.65 10.00
C GLY A 206 -0.57 -11.72 11.03
N TYR A 207 0.47 -12.50 11.36
CA TYR A 207 0.40 -13.60 12.33
C TYR A 207 1.08 -13.21 13.63
N PHE A 208 0.53 -13.71 14.73
CA PHE A 208 1.09 -13.54 16.05
C PHE A 208 1.20 -14.89 16.72
N TYR A 209 2.41 -15.26 17.11
CA TYR A 209 2.67 -16.39 17.99
C TYR A 209 2.79 -15.84 19.41
N SER A 210 2.08 -16.44 20.37
CA SER A 210 2.30 -16.14 21.78
C SER A 210 2.02 -17.33 22.69
N GLU A 211 2.93 -17.56 23.64
CA GLU A 211 2.76 -18.56 24.69
C GLU A 211 1.67 -18.15 25.71
N THR A 212 1.37 -16.86 25.82
CA THR A 212 0.28 -16.34 26.66
C THR A 212 -0.84 -15.82 25.76
N PRO A 213 -2.11 -16.25 25.95
CA PRO A 213 -3.21 -15.76 25.15
C PRO A 213 -3.32 -14.23 25.17
N PRO A 214 -3.21 -13.55 24.01
CA PRO A 214 -3.32 -12.11 23.95
C PRO A 214 -4.76 -11.66 24.16
N LYS A 215 -4.94 -10.38 24.49
CA LYS A 215 -6.24 -9.74 24.62
C LYS A 215 -6.21 -8.39 23.90
N PRO A 216 -7.31 -7.96 23.28
CA PRO A 216 -8.61 -8.64 23.17
C PRO A 216 -8.67 -9.66 22.01
N LEU A 217 -9.52 -10.68 22.17
CA LEU A 217 -9.78 -11.70 21.14
C LEU A 217 -11.09 -11.39 20.39
N PHE A 218 -11.07 -11.60 19.08
CA PHE A 218 -12.20 -11.41 18.16
C PHE A 218 -12.41 -12.66 17.30
N GLN A 219 -13.63 -12.79 16.78
CA GLN A 219 -13.96 -13.84 15.82
C GLN A 219 -13.55 -13.49 14.38
N ASN A 220 -13.47 -12.20 14.06
CA ASN A 220 -13.13 -11.68 12.74
C ASN A 220 -12.34 -10.36 12.88
N LEU A 221 -11.29 -10.18 12.07
CA LEU A 221 -10.52 -8.93 11.99
C LEU A 221 -10.74 -8.17 10.67
N ASP A 222 -11.58 -8.66 9.77
CA ASP A 222 -11.86 -7.97 8.50
C ASP A 222 -12.64 -6.66 8.71
N ASP A 223 -13.44 -6.59 9.77
CA ASP A 223 -14.21 -5.39 10.13
C ASP A 223 -13.34 -4.28 10.72
N CYS A 224 -12.11 -4.60 11.15
CA CYS A 224 -11.22 -3.65 11.79
C CYS A 224 -10.63 -2.60 10.83
N GLY A 225 -10.57 -2.90 9.53
CA GLY A 225 -9.92 -2.04 8.53
C GLY A 225 -10.74 -0.83 8.08
N ARG A 226 -12.09 -0.92 8.12
CA ARG A 226 -12.96 0.11 7.53
C ARG A 226 -13.40 1.18 8.55
N TRP A 227 -13.50 0.82 9.82
CA TRP A 227 -14.08 1.70 10.86
C TRP A 227 -13.28 1.72 12.16
N GLY A 228 -12.06 1.15 12.14
CA GLY A 228 -11.48 0.55 13.35
C GLY A 228 -12.29 -0.69 13.73
N CYS A 229 -11.73 -1.61 14.51
CA CYS A 229 -12.62 -2.51 15.25
C CYS A 229 -13.47 -1.55 16.10
N SER A 230 -14.79 -1.48 15.88
CA SER A 230 -15.64 -0.31 16.17
C SER A 230 -15.18 0.53 17.37
N ALA A 231 -15.07 1.86 17.21
CA ALA A 231 -14.39 2.76 18.16
C ALA A 231 -14.85 2.61 19.63
N ASP A 232 -16.12 2.23 19.85
CA ASP A 232 -16.74 1.86 21.13
C ASP A 232 -16.11 0.61 21.80
N LYS A 233 -15.42 -0.25 21.05
CA LYS A 233 -14.65 -1.40 21.56
C LYS A 233 -13.17 -1.08 21.82
N TRP A 234 -12.68 0.08 21.36
CA TRP A 234 -11.33 0.55 21.66
C TRP A 234 -11.25 1.39 22.93
N ASP A 235 -12.40 1.81 23.47
CA ASP A 235 -12.49 2.55 24.72
C ASP A 235 -11.87 1.75 25.89
N ALA A 236 -11.04 2.46 26.67
CA ALA A 236 -10.43 2.06 27.95
C ALA A 236 -9.17 1.16 27.94
N GLY A 237 -8.20 1.38 27.04
CA GLY A 237 -6.79 1.06 27.34
C GLY A 237 -6.11 -0.01 26.47
N TYR A 238 -6.74 -0.43 25.37
CA TYR A 238 -6.09 -1.32 24.41
C TYR A 238 -5.14 -0.53 23.50
N LYS A 239 -3.89 -0.96 23.38
CA LYS A 239 -2.80 -0.32 22.59
C LYS A 239 -2.98 -0.44 21.08
N GLY A 240 -4.23 -0.43 20.63
CA GLY A 240 -4.61 -0.53 19.25
C GLY A 240 -4.31 -1.86 18.56
N GLU A 241 -4.36 -2.95 19.33
CA GLU A 241 -4.15 -4.31 18.84
C GLU A 241 -5.41 -5.14 19.00
N ALA A 242 -5.69 -5.98 18.00
CA ALA A 242 -6.80 -6.93 17.97
C ALA A 242 -6.28 -8.28 17.48
N TYR A 243 -6.76 -9.37 18.08
CA TYR A 243 -6.29 -10.71 17.77
C TYR A 243 -7.44 -11.66 17.47
N ARG A 244 -7.20 -12.66 16.62
CA ARG A 244 -8.14 -13.75 16.35
C ARG A 244 -7.40 -15.08 16.47
N PRO A 245 -7.87 -16.03 17.30
CA PRO A 245 -7.22 -17.33 17.42
C PRO A 245 -7.34 -18.13 16.10
N ILE A 246 -6.25 -18.78 15.69
CA ILE A 246 -6.21 -19.63 14.48
C ILE A 246 -5.71 -21.06 14.73
N GLY A 247 -5.33 -21.37 15.97
CA GLY A 247 -5.00 -22.73 16.44
C GLY A 247 -3.72 -22.77 17.28
N GLY A 248 -3.76 -23.48 18.42
CA GLY A 248 -2.63 -23.52 19.36
C GLY A 248 -2.25 -22.12 19.84
N ASN A 249 -0.96 -21.80 19.82
CA ASN A 249 -0.40 -20.50 20.21
C ASN A 249 -0.41 -19.46 19.08
N TRP A 250 -1.14 -19.72 17.99
CA TRP A 250 -1.19 -18.84 16.82
C TRP A 250 -2.48 -18.03 16.74
N TYR A 251 -2.30 -16.76 16.35
CA TYR A 251 -3.35 -15.78 16.17
C TYR A 251 -3.14 -15.02 14.85
N LEU A 252 -4.20 -14.52 14.23
CA LEU A 252 -4.08 -13.32 13.40
C LEU A 252 -3.99 -12.11 14.33
N PHE A 253 -3.26 -11.09 13.91
CA PHE A 253 -3.31 -9.80 14.58
C PHE A 253 -3.59 -8.67 13.58
N TYR A 254 -4.21 -7.62 14.09
CA TYR A 254 -4.36 -6.32 13.46
C TYR A 254 -3.88 -5.27 14.46
N LYS A 255 -3.00 -4.38 14.04
CA LYS A 255 -2.44 -3.33 14.88
C LYS A 255 -2.51 -1.99 14.17
N ARG A 256 -2.97 -0.94 14.85
CA ARG A 256 -2.85 0.43 14.40
C ARG A 256 -1.98 1.22 15.38
N VAL A 257 -0.90 1.78 14.86
CA VAL A 257 0.04 2.65 15.56
C VAL A 257 -0.31 4.07 15.17
N SER A 258 -0.64 4.92 16.15
CA SER A 258 -0.78 6.36 15.92
C SER A 258 0.59 6.95 15.55
N GLY A 259 0.63 7.73 14.46
CA GLY A 259 1.79 8.54 14.09
C GLY A 259 1.85 9.83 14.88
#